data_AF-A0A6J7IAL7-F1
#
_entry.id   AF-A0A6J7IAL7-F1
#
_cell.length_a   1.000
_cell.length_b   1.000
_cell.length_c   1.000
_cell.angle_alpha   90.00
_cell.angle_beta   90.00
_cell.angle_gamma   90.00
#
_symmetry.space_group_name_H-M   'P 1'
#
loop_
_entity.id
_entity.type
_entity.pdbx_description
1 polymer ?
#
loop_
_entity_poly.entity_id
_entity_poly.type
_entity_poly.pdbx_seq_one_letter_code
_entity_poly.pdbx_strand_id
1 'polypeptide(L)'
;MRTDPTDNGGLFVGRRPGTGPLRLREDPGERDPRSLRRDALFAYVLLALMVVVNLLFWGPIPLGWLWIVAHIGFLAERTFLAVIVAFAAILMTLVVALSVLKRLDHAWILVRRAAGIDQRQGAIGRIFAYTALVGVSLFGLWMILGGGLADSLNPSSP
;
A
#
# COMPACT_ATOMS: atom_id res chain seq x y z
N MET A 1 -47.41 32.42 -13.88
CA MET A 1 -46.47 31.34 -14.25
C MET A 1 -45.08 31.94 -14.21
N ARG A 2 -44.21 31.45 -13.31
CA ARG A 2 -42.88 32.01 -13.03
C ARG A 2 -41.88 31.28 -13.93
N THR A 3 -41.43 31.93 -14.99
CA THR A 3 -40.42 31.41 -15.91
C THR A 3 -39.07 31.38 -15.18
N ASP A 4 -38.51 30.18 -15.03
CA ASP A 4 -37.22 29.94 -14.40
C ASP A 4 -36.09 30.37 -15.36
N PRO A 5 -35.21 31.31 -15.00
CA PRO A 5 -34.17 31.84 -15.89
C PRO A 5 -33.09 30.82 -16.27
N THR A 6 -33.02 29.64 -15.64
CA THR A 6 -32.16 28.54 -16.12
C THR A 6 -32.70 27.82 -17.35
N ASP A 7 -33.99 27.94 -17.64
CA ASP A 7 -34.62 27.36 -18.84
C ASP A 7 -34.27 28.16 -20.12
N ASN A 8 -33.83 29.41 -19.95
CA ASN A 8 -33.27 30.27 -21.00
C ASN A 8 -31.73 30.19 -21.10
N GLY A 9 -31.10 29.20 -20.45
CA GLY A 9 -29.66 28.92 -20.53
C GLY A 9 -29.16 28.52 -21.93
N GLY A 10 -30.03 28.48 -22.94
CA GLY A 10 -29.71 28.22 -24.34
C GLY A 10 -29.38 29.45 -25.19
N LEU A 11 -29.63 30.69 -24.72
CA LEU A 11 -29.55 31.86 -25.60
C LEU A 11 -28.10 32.27 -25.98
N PHE A 12 -27.08 31.84 -25.23
CA PHE A 12 -25.68 32.14 -25.53
C PHE A 12 -24.77 30.91 -25.65
N VAL A 13 -25.32 29.69 -25.67
CA VAL A 13 -24.56 28.45 -25.89
C VAL A 13 -24.79 27.92 -27.31
N GLY A 14 -24.94 28.84 -28.26
CA GLY A 14 -24.95 28.54 -29.69
C GLY A 14 -23.53 28.63 -30.26
N ARG A 15 -22.98 27.46 -30.63
CA ARG A 15 -21.89 27.27 -31.64
C ARG A 15 -20.42 27.43 -31.21
N ARG A 16 -19.99 26.98 -30.02
CA ARG A 16 -18.60 26.48 -29.90
C ARG A 16 -18.58 24.98 -30.24
N PRO A 17 -17.90 24.56 -31.32
CA PRO A 17 -17.66 23.14 -31.57
C PRO A 17 -16.91 22.58 -30.36
N GLY A 18 -17.57 21.68 -29.60
CA GLY A 18 -17.01 21.07 -28.39
C GLY A 18 -17.76 21.36 -27.08
N THR A 19 -18.78 22.22 -27.04
CA THR A 19 -19.60 22.49 -25.83
C THR A 19 -20.97 21.82 -25.89
N GLY A 20 -21.04 20.58 -26.39
CA GLY A 20 -22.25 19.76 -26.24
C GLY A 20 -22.64 19.65 -24.76
N PRO A 21 -23.93 19.47 -24.43
CA PRO A 21 -24.39 19.43 -23.04
C PRO A 21 -23.53 18.44 -22.28
N LEU A 22 -22.76 18.94 -21.30
CA LEU A 22 -22.02 18.09 -20.39
C LEU A 22 -23.09 17.29 -19.66
N ARG A 23 -23.25 16.02 -20.04
CA ARG A 23 -23.98 15.03 -19.24
C ARG A 23 -23.15 14.86 -17.97
N LEU A 24 -23.33 15.78 -17.02
CA LEU A 24 -22.97 15.55 -15.64
C LEU A 24 -23.71 14.29 -15.25
N ARG A 25 -22.94 13.27 -14.86
CA ARG A 25 -23.46 12.00 -14.36
C ARG A 25 -24.50 12.34 -13.30
N GLU A 26 -25.76 11.96 -13.53
CA GLU A 26 -26.81 12.08 -12.52
C GLU A 26 -26.29 11.51 -11.20
N ASP A 27 -26.54 12.24 -10.12
CA ASP A 27 -26.21 11.84 -8.76
C ASP A 27 -26.75 10.40 -8.58
N PRO A 28 -25.90 9.39 -8.31
CA PRO A 28 -26.36 8.03 -8.20
C PRO A 28 -27.37 8.00 -7.05
N GLY A 29 -28.64 7.75 -7.39
CA GLY A 29 -29.77 7.80 -6.45
C GLY A 29 -29.46 7.10 -5.13
N GLU A 30 -30.09 7.60 -4.05
CA GLU A 30 -29.90 7.20 -2.64
C GLU A 30 -29.39 5.76 -2.50
N ARG A 31 -28.06 5.63 -2.38
CA ARG A 31 -27.43 4.33 -2.21
C ARG A 31 -27.82 3.73 -0.88
N ASP A 32 -28.24 2.47 -0.90
CA ASP A 32 -28.63 1.74 0.31
C ASP A 32 -27.54 1.85 1.39
N PRO A 33 -27.84 2.37 2.60
CA PRO A 33 -26.86 2.54 3.67
C PRO A 33 -26.12 1.24 4.06
N ARG A 34 -26.66 0.06 3.73
CA ARG A 34 -25.98 -1.22 3.94
C ARG A 34 -24.84 -1.49 2.95
N SER A 35 -24.95 -1.05 1.70
CA SER A 35 -23.87 -1.21 0.71
C SER A 35 -22.68 -0.33 1.04
N LEU A 36 -22.94 0.91 1.48
CA LEU A 36 -21.92 1.86 1.92
C LEU A 36 -21.08 1.34 3.10
N ARG A 37 -21.71 0.66 4.08
CA ARG A 37 -21.01 0.05 5.22
C ARG A 37 -20.11 -1.12 4.80
N ARG A 38 -20.55 -1.93 3.83
CA ARG A 38 -19.75 -3.05 3.29
C ARG A 38 -18.55 -2.52 2.52
N ASP A 39 -18.75 -1.51 1.67
CA ASP A 39 -17.67 -0.90 0.90
C ASP A 39 -16.62 -0.24 1.82
N ALA A 40 -17.07 0.41 2.89
CA ALA A 40 -16.19 0.94 3.92
C ALA A 40 -15.37 -0.16 4.61
N LEU A 41 -16.00 -1.27 5.01
CA LEU A 41 -15.31 -2.41 5.63
C LEU A 41 -14.26 -3.01 4.69
N PHE A 42 -14.61 -3.21 3.41
CA PHE A 42 -13.66 -3.70 2.41
C PHE A 42 -12.45 -2.76 2.26
N ALA A 43 -12.67 -1.45 2.25
CA ALA A 43 -11.58 -0.47 2.20
C ALA A 43 -10.65 -0.57 3.42
N TYR A 44 -11.18 -0.82 4.63
CA TYR A 44 -10.38 -1.04 5.84
C TYR A 44 -9.62 -2.36 5.79
N VAL A 45 -10.22 -3.45 5.30
CA VAL A 45 -9.55 -4.75 5.16
C VAL A 45 -8.39 -4.66 4.16
N LEU A 46 -8.61 -3.99 3.02
CA LEU A 46 -7.55 -3.71 2.03
C LEU A 46 -6.39 -2.92 2.64
N LEU A 47 -6.70 -1.89 3.44
CA LEU A 47 -5.68 -1.10 4.13
C LEU A 47 -4.91 -1.94 5.16
N ALA A 48 -5.61 -2.73 5.97
CA ALA A 48 -4.99 -3.61 6.95
C ALA A 48 -4.07 -4.64 6.27
N LEU A 49 -4.52 -5.24 5.17
CA LEU A 49 -3.70 -6.18 4.39
C LEU A 49 -2.43 -5.50 3.86
N MET A 50 -2.52 -4.28 3.34
CA MET A 50 -1.33 -3.53 2.90
C MET A 50 -0.35 -3.29 4.04
N VAL A 51 -0.84 -2.93 5.22
CA VAL A 51 0.00 -2.72 6.41
C VAL A 51 0.69 -4.03 6.82
N VAL A 52 -0.05 -5.13 6.89
CA VAL A 52 0.49 -6.45 7.25
C VAL A 52 1.59 -6.88 6.27
N VAL A 53 1.30 -6.90 4.96
CA VAL A 53 2.27 -7.26 3.92
C VAL A 53 3.53 -6.41 4.02
N ASN A 54 3.36 -5.12 4.33
CA ASN A 54 4.47 -4.20 4.43
C ASN A 54 5.31 -4.42 5.70
N LEU A 55 4.70 -4.74 6.85
CA LEU A 55 5.45 -5.15 8.04
C LEU A 55 6.27 -6.43 7.80
N LEU A 56 5.73 -7.40 7.03
CA LEU A 56 6.44 -8.63 6.70
C LEU A 56 7.77 -8.38 5.96
N PHE A 57 7.91 -7.27 5.23
CA PHE A 57 9.15 -6.91 4.53
C PHE A 57 10.34 -6.64 5.45
N TRP A 58 10.09 -6.15 6.66
CA TRP A 58 11.16 -5.62 7.51
C TRP A 58 11.86 -6.67 8.35
N GLY A 59 11.32 -7.89 8.45
CA GLY A 59 11.93 -8.94 9.28
C GLY A 59 11.50 -10.34 8.89
N PRO A 60 10.19 -10.66 8.92
CA PRO A 60 9.72 -12.02 8.69
C PRO A 60 10.14 -12.60 7.33
N ILE A 61 10.05 -11.83 6.24
CA ILE A 61 10.43 -12.29 4.89
C ILE A 61 11.95 -12.53 4.78
N PRO A 62 12.82 -11.57 5.13
CA PRO A 62 14.27 -11.81 5.13
C PRO A 62 14.69 -12.99 6.01
N LEU A 63 14.16 -13.05 7.24
CA LEU A 63 14.48 -14.12 8.19
C LEU A 63 14.00 -15.49 7.68
N GLY A 64 12.79 -15.54 7.10
CA GLY A 64 12.25 -16.74 6.48
C GLY A 64 13.14 -17.27 5.36
N TRP A 65 13.62 -16.41 4.46
CA TRP A 65 14.52 -16.82 3.38
C TRP A 65 15.87 -17.30 3.88
N LEU A 66 16.45 -16.63 4.88
CA LEU A 66 17.70 -17.08 5.51
C LEU A 66 17.52 -18.45 6.17
N TRP A 67 16.41 -18.66 6.89
CA TRP A 67 16.07 -19.93 7.52
C TRP A 67 15.88 -21.05 6.48
N ILE A 68 15.12 -20.79 5.40
CA ILE A 68 14.89 -21.75 4.32
C ILE A 68 16.22 -22.16 3.68
N VAL A 69 17.06 -21.19 3.31
CA VAL A 69 18.34 -21.47 2.64
C VAL A 69 19.30 -22.21 3.57
N ALA A 70 19.31 -21.89 4.87
CA ALA A 70 20.12 -22.59 5.86
C ALA A 70 19.73 -24.07 6.05
N HIS A 71 18.47 -24.44 5.78
CA HIS A 71 17.99 -25.83 5.89
C HIS A 71 18.25 -26.68 4.65
N ILE A 72 18.73 -26.10 3.55
CA ILE A 72 19.05 -26.85 2.33
C ILE A 72 20.51 -27.29 2.39
N GLY A 73 20.77 -28.57 2.69
CA GLY A 73 22.12 -29.10 2.92
C GLY A 73 23.14 -28.75 1.82
N PHE A 74 22.76 -28.83 0.54
CA PHE A 74 23.63 -28.45 -0.58
C PHE A 74 24.05 -26.96 -0.57
N LEU A 75 23.17 -26.06 -0.14
CA LEU A 75 23.49 -24.64 -0.01
C LEU A 75 24.21 -24.34 1.31
N ALA A 76 23.87 -25.04 2.39
CA ALA A 76 24.52 -24.89 3.69
C ALA A 76 26.03 -25.20 3.63
N GLU A 77 26.44 -26.17 2.82
CA GLU A 77 27.86 -26.49 2.57
C GLU A 77 28.60 -25.42 1.73
N ARG A 78 27.85 -24.54 1.03
CA ARG A 78 28.38 -23.52 0.13
C ARG A 78 27.88 -22.13 0.53
N THR A 79 28.43 -21.58 1.60
CA THR A 79 28.00 -20.29 2.21
C THR A 79 27.84 -19.15 1.19
N PHE A 80 28.80 -18.98 0.28
CA PHE A 80 28.71 -17.91 -0.73
C PHE A 80 27.50 -18.09 -1.67
N LEU A 81 27.25 -19.32 -2.12
CA LEU A 81 26.13 -19.65 -2.99
C LEU A 81 24.78 -19.55 -2.24
N ALA A 82 24.74 -19.99 -0.99
CA ALA A 82 23.60 -19.76 -0.08
C ALA A 82 23.24 -18.29 0.03
N VAL A 83 24.22 -17.42 0.31
CA VAL A 83 23.98 -15.98 0.45
C VAL A 83 23.45 -15.37 -0.85
N ILE A 84 24.02 -15.72 -2.01
CA ILE A 84 23.53 -15.23 -3.31
C ILE A 84 22.09 -15.66 -3.55
N VAL A 85 21.77 -16.92 -3.29
CA VAL A 85 20.41 -17.46 -3.51
C VAL A 85 19.42 -16.83 -2.55
N ALA A 86 19.77 -16.68 -1.27
CA ALA A 86 18.93 -15.99 -0.29
C ALA A 86 18.68 -14.53 -0.71
N PHE A 87 19.72 -13.82 -1.12
CA PHE A 87 19.61 -12.43 -1.56
C PHE A 87 18.72 -12.29 -2.81
N ALA A 88 18.92 -13.15 -3.81
CA ALA A 88 18.09 -13.17 -5.02
C ALA A 88 16.62 -13.47 -4.70
N ALA A 89 16.36 -14.43 -3.81
CA ALA A 89 15.01 -14.79 -3.39
C ALA A 89 14.32 -13.67 -2.61
N ILE A 90 15.04 -12.98 -1.72
CA ILE A 90 14.56 -11.81 -0.99
C ILE A 90 14.19 -10.69 -1.96
N LEU A 91 15.09 -10.34 -2.90
CA LEU A 91 14.82 -9.32 -3.92
C LEU A 91 13.61 -9.66 -4.79
N MET A 92 13.51 -10.89 -5.26
CA MET A 92 12.38 -11.33 -6.08
C MET A 92 11.06 -11.24 -5.30
N THR A 93 11.07 -11.67 -4.04
CA THR A 93 9.90 -11.59 -3.14
C THR A 93 9.48 -10.15 -2.91
N LEU A 94 10.43 -9.24 -2.67
CA LEU A 94 10.18 -7.81 -2.52
C LEU A 94 9.52 -7.22 -3.77
N VAL A 95 10.03 -7.50 -4.96
CA VAL A 95 9.47 -7.01 -6.23
C VAL A 95 8.05 -7.53 -6.45
N VAL A 96 7.81 -8.82 -6.20
CA VAL A 96 6.48 -9.44 -6.34
C VAL A 96 5.49 -8.80 -5.38
N ALA A 97 5.86 -8.67 -4.12
CA ALA A 97 4.96 -8.17 -3.11
C ALA A 97 4.72 -6.65 -3.25
N LEU A 98 5.70 -5.85 -3.69
CA LEU A 98 5.46 -4.46 -4.10
C LEU A 98 4.50 -4.38 -5.29
N SER A 99 4.63 -5.29 -6.26
CA SER A 99 3.71 -5.36 -7.40
C SER A 99 2.28 -5.70 -6.96
N VAL A 100 2.12 -6.60 -5.99
CA VAL A 100 0.83 -6.93 -5.36
C VAL A 100 0.27 -5.71 -4.61
N LEU A 101 1.09 -5.04 -3.81
CA LEU A 101 0.70 -3.83 -3.07
C LEU A 101 0.18 -2.74 -4.01
N LYS A 102 0.89 -2.53 -5.13
CA LYS A 102 0.48 -1.59 -6.19
C LYS A 102 -0.89 -1.92 -6.78
N ARG A 103 -1.19 -3.21 -7.01
CA ARG A 103 -2.50 -3.65 -7.49
C ARG A 103 -3.60 -3.43 -6.45
N LEU A 104 -3.30 -3.72 -5.18
CA LEU A 104 -4.25 -3.51 -4.09
C LEU A 104 -4.57 -2.03 -3.89
N ASP A 105 -3.61 -1.11 -4.06
CA ASP A 105 -3.86 0.34 -3.94
C ASP A 105 -4.75 0.87 -5.06
N HIS A 106 -4.57 0.37 -6.29
CA HIS A 106 -5.49 0.69 -7.38
C HIS A 106 -6.91 0.19 -7.07
N ALA A 107 -7.03 -1.05 -6.56
CA ALA A 107 -8.33 -1.59 -6.14
C ALA A 107 -8.94 -0.76 -4.99
N TRP A 108 -8.14 -0.34 -4.02
CA TRP A 108 -8.58 0.49 -2.90
C TRP A 108 -9.07 1.86 -3.34
N ILE A 109 -8.38 2.52 -4.28
CA ILE A 109 -8.83 3.81 -4.87
C ILE A 109 -10.19 3.63 -5.55
N LEU A 110 -10.40 2.54 -6.29
CA LEU A 110 -11.68 2.26 -6.96
C LEU A 110 -12.82 2.06 -5.96
N VAL A 111 -12.58 1.28 -4.90
CA VAL A 111 -13.57 1.06 -3.83
C VAL A 111 -13.88 2.37 -3.10
N ARG A 112 -12.88 3.21 -2.81
CA ARG A 112 -13.11 4.50 -2.14
C ARG A 112 -13.88 5.50 -3.01
N ARG A 113 -13.59 5.55 -4.32
CA ARG A 113 -14.40 6.34 -5.26
C ARG A 113 -15.82 5.81 -5.36
N ALA A 114 -15.99 4.48 -5.36
CA ALA A 114 -17.31 3.88 -5.32
C ALA A 114 -18.07 4.27 -4.03
N ALA A 115 -17.37 4.45 -2.91
CA ALA A 115 -17.95 4.95 -1.66
C ALA A 115 -18.21 6.47 -1.61
N GLY A 116 -17.96 7.21 -2.71
CA GLY A 116 -18.22 8.65 -2.81
C GLY A 116 -17.10 9.56 -2.27
N ILE A 117 -15.95 9.00 -1.87
CA ILE A 117 -14.78 9.77 -1.43
C ILE A 117 -13.83 9.95 -2.62
N ASP A 118 -13.72 11.16 -3.16
CA ASP A 118 -12.86 11.44 -4.32
C ASP A 118 -11.37 11.53 -3.91
N GLN A 119 -10.77 10.38 -3.59
CA GLN A 119 -9.34 10.27 -3.27
C GLN A 119 -8.54 10.09 -4.58
N ARG A 120 -7.78 11.11 -4.98
CA ARG A 120 -6.98 11.12 -6.22
C ARG A 120 -5.53 10.64 -6.08
N GLN A 121 -5.03 10.54 -4.85
CA GLN A 121 -3.67 10.10 -4.57
C GLN A 121 -3.67 8.73 -3.89
N GLY A 122 -2.87 7.80 -4.42
CA GLY A 122 -2.61 6.50 -3.80
C GLY A 122 -1.89 6.66 -2.46
N ALA A 123 -2.24 5.81 -1.49
CA ALA A 123 -1.70 5.89 -0.14
C ALA A 123 -0.37 5.13 0.00
N ILE A 124 0.02 4.31 -0.98
CA ILE A 124 1.24 3.49 -0.97
C ILE A 124 2.47 4.28 -0.56
N GLY A 125 2.73 5.45 -1.16
CA GLY A 125 3.96 6.19 -0.88
C GLY A 125 4.09 6.58 0.58
N ARG A 126 2.98 6.95 1.22
CA ARG A 126 2.93 7.33 2.63
C ARG A 126 2.97 6.10 3.54
N ILE A 127 2.19 5.07 3.22
CA ILE A 127 2.16 3.82 3.99
C ILE A 127 3.55 3.18 3.99
N PHE A 128 4.20 3.10 2.82
CA PHE A 128 5.57 2.60 2.69
C PHE A 128 6.58 3.44 3.48
N ALA A 129 6.48 4.78 3.41
CA ALA A 129 7.35 5.65 4.20
C ALA A 129 7.16 5.46 5.71
N TYR A 130 5.91 5.37 6.20
CA TYR A 130 5.64 5.14 7.62
C TYR A 130 6.10 3.77 8.10
N THR A 131 5.86 2.71 7.33
CA THR A 131 6.37 1.37 7.68
C THR A 131 7.88 1.29 7.58
N ALA A 132 8.50 2.05 6.68
CA ALA A 132 9.96 2.13 6.61
C ALA A 132 10.54 2.86 7.81
N LEU A 133 9.91 3.95 8.24
CA LEU A 133 10.27 4.63 9.46
C LEU A 133 10.15 3.68 10.66
N VAL A 134 9.00 3.01 10.80
CA VAL A 134 8.74 2.05 11.88
C VAL A 134 9.71 0.87 11.83
N GLY A 135 9.99 0.33 10.65
CA GLY A 135 10.92 -0.77 10.43
C GLY A 135 12.36 -0.41 10.78
N VAL A 136 12.84 0.75 10.31
CA VAL A 136 14.17 1.29 10.68
C VAL A 136 14.24 1.58 12.17
N SER A 137 13.19 2.13 12.78
CA SER A 137 13.15 2.40 14.22
C SER A 137 13.17 1.11 15.05
N LEU A 138 12.36 0.10 14.69
CA LEU A 138 12.34 -1.20 15.37
C LEU A 138 13.64 -1.96 15.17
N PHE A 139 14.21 -1.94 13.97
CA PHE A 139 15.51 -2.55 13.69
C PHE A 139 16.63 -1.85 14.44
N GLY A 140 16.65 -0.51 14.45
CA GLY A 140 17.60 0.28 15.24
C GLY A 140 17.46 0.02 16.74
N LEU A 141 16.24 -0.04 17.25
CA LEU A 141 15.95 -0.38 18.64
C LEU A 141 16.44 -1.80 18.98
N TRP A 142 16.19 -2.77 18.09
CA TRP A 142 16.68 -4.14 18.26
C TRP A 142 18.20 -4.22 18.21
N MET A 143 18.86 -3.50 17.29
CA MET A 143 20.33 -3.41 17.23
C MET A 143 20.90 -2.90 18.55
N ILE A 144 20.27 -1.88 19.13
CA ILE A 144 20.65 -1.33 20.44
C ILE A 144 20.36 -2.33 21.57
N LEU A 145 19.18 -2.95 21.63
CA LEU A 145 18.74 -3.72 22.80
C LEU A 145 19.07 -5.22 22.76
N GLY A 146 19.30 -5.82 21.60
CA GLY A 146 19.44 -7.28 21.45
C GLY A 146 20.39 -7.76 20.35
N GLY A 147 20.78 -6.90 19.40
CA GLY A 147 21.72 -7.24 18.31
C GLY A 147 23.21 -7.12 18.69
N GLY A 148 23.53 -6.87 19.97
CA GLY A 148 24.91 -6.75 20.46
C GLY A 148 25.58 -5.40 20.21
N LEU A 149 24.88 -4.40 19.62
CA LEU A 149 25.48 -3.08 19.39
C LEU A 149 25.71 -2.34 20.72
N ALA A 150 24.77 -2.39 21.67
CA ALA A 150 25.00 -1.84 23.01
C ALA A 150 26.14 -2.55 23.75
N ASP A 151 26.28 -3.88 23.59
CA ASP A 151 27.38 -4.64 24.20
C ASP A 151 28.73 -4.26 23.59
N SER A 152 28.77 -3.96 22.28
CA SER A 152 29.98 -3.48 21.59
C SER A 152 30.33 -2.01 21.89
N LEU A 153 29.34 -1.18 22.24
CA LEU A 153 29.51 0.24 22.55
C LEU A 153 29.78 0.49 24.04
N ASN A 154 29.46 -0.47 24.90
CA ASN A 154 29.78 -0.45 26.32
C ASN A 154 30.75 -1.59 26.67
N PRO A 155 32.06 -1.44 26.39
CA PRO A 155 33.08 -2.38 26.86
C PRO A 155 33.33 -2.16 28.35
N SER A 156 32.33 -2.42 29.21
CA SER A 156 32.57 -2.61 30.63
C SER A 156 32.93 -4.07 30.88
N SER A 157 34.23 -4.33 30.73
CA SER A 157 35.03 -5.49 31.17
C SER A 157 34.65 -6.05 32.55
N PRO A 158 34.98 -7.32 32.89
CA PRO A 158 35.97 -8.23 32.28
C PRO A 158 35.42 -9.44 31.52
#